data_AF-A0A241W3N9-F1
#
_entry.id   AF-A0A241W3N9-F1
#
_cell.length_a   1.000
_cell.length_b   1.000
_cell.length_c   1.000
_cell.angle_alpha   90.00
_cell.angle_beta   90.00
_cell.angle_gamma   90.00
#
_symmetry.space_group_name_H-M   'P 1'
#
loop_
_entity.id
_entity.type
_entity.pdbx_description
1 polymer ?
#
loop_
_entity_poly.entity_id
_entity_poly.type
_entity_poly.pdbx_seq_one_letter_code
_entity_poly.pdbx_strand_id
1 'polypeptide(L)'
;MWGILFRGVFAGGARTVAIGTGEVIVTQGGKKIAIEAIKGMATIVLVKEVSKDKTKQERCNKCEPYTLGNKHLIKRSMGAEINTVYQYKIANLSSYPLTFKSYTPYIAEGNKKATTPIEEWNVGATSFDGLWPMECILVEAKGQYAQFLDSKKPDFLKTNVYRDLVLEATRQKRVIIGYKTAKLTWYFYEDMARNYFILQGGGIITSIFMPL
;
A
#
# COMPACT_ATOMS: atom_id res chain seq x y z
N MET A 1 59.81 42.02 -41.34
CA MET A 1 59.43 43.39 -41.71
C MET A 1 58.39 43.85 -40.69
N TRP A 2 58.66 44.99 -40.04
CA TRP A 2 57.82 45.88 -39.21
C TRP A 2 56.34 45.47 -38.99
N GLY A 3 55.74 45.45 -37.79
CA GLY A 3 55.76 46.46 -36.72
C GLY A 3 54.64 47.49 -36.92
N ILE A 4 53.57 47.45 -36.10
CA ILE A 4 52.92 48.57 -35.36
C ILE A 4 51.57 48.14 -34.75
N LEU A 5 51.35 48.64 -33.53
CA LEU A 5 50.23 48.52 -32.60
C LEU A 5 48.91 49.15 -33.08
N PHE A 6 47.78 48.71 -32.51
CA PHE A 6 46.92 49.60 -31.71
C PHE A 6 46.33 48.88 -30.49
N ARG A 7 46.58 49.47 -29.31
CA ARG A 7 45.94 49.21 -28.03
C ARG A 7 44.61 49.99 -27.94
N GLY A 8 43.66 49.42 -27.20
CA GLY A 8 42.67 50.13 -26.39
C GLY A 8 41.23 49.76 -26.73
N VAL A 9 40.25 49.72 -25.83
CA VAL A 9 40.13 49.82 -24.36
C VAL A 9 38.66 49.46 -24.07
N PHE A 10 38.39 48.81 -22.93
CA PHE A 10 37.13 48.70 -22.16
C PHE A 10 35.75 48.94 -22.83
N ALA A 11 34.80 48.00 -22.64
CA ALA A 11 33.74 48.09 -21.61
C ALA A 11 32.55 47.14 -21.91
N GLY A 12 32.21 46.30 -20.91
CA GLY A 12 30.87 45.86 -20.51
C GLY A 12 29.84 45.33 -21.54
N GLY A 13 29.38 44.09 -21.33
CA GLY A 13 28.05 43.67 -21.82
C GLY A 13 27.84 42.17 -21.90
N ALA A 14 27.18 41.59 -20.89
CA ALA A 14 26.58 40.26 -21.00
C ALA A 14 25.46 40.26 -22.06
N ARG A 15 25.35 39.19 -22.88
CA ARG A 15 24.10 38.61 -23.41
C ARG A 15 24.39 37.40 -24.31
N THR A 16 24.05 36.20 -23.84
CA THR A 16 22.85 35.38 -24.14
C THR A 16 23.06 34.40 -25.28
N VAL A 17 23.05 33.12 -24.93
CA VAL A 17 22.98 31.97 -25.84
C VAL A 17 21.54 31.88 -26.37
N ALA A 18 21.41 31.88 -27.71
CA ALA A 18 20.14 31.72 -28.40
C ALA A 18 19.52 30.35 -28.10
N ILE A 19 18.26 30.35 -27.68
CA ILE A 19 17.44 29.16 -27.46
C ILE A 19 16.90 28.71 -28.83
N GLY A 20 17.44 27.62 -29.34
CA GLY A 20 16.86 26.87 -30.45
C GLY A 20 15.59 26.15 -30.00
N THR A 21 14.56 26.28 -30.81
CA THR A 21 13.22 25.67 -30.74
C THR A 21 13.26 24.18 -30.40
N GLY A 22 12.86 23.82 -29.18
CA GLY A 22 12.72 22.44 -28.72
C GLY A 22 11.24 22.06 -28.52
N GLU A 23 10.66 21.39 -29.51
CA GLU A 23 9.38 20.71 -29.36
C GLU A 23 9.63 19.36 -28.69
N VAL A 24 9.20 19.19 -27.43
CA VAL A 24 9.28 17.90 -26.72
C VAL A 24 7.93 17.22 -26.82
N ILE A 25 7.85 16.17 -27.64
CA ILE A 25 6.67 15.32 -27.79
C ILE A 25 6.68 14.28 -26.66
N VAL A 26 5.78 14.42 -25.68
CA VAL A 26 5.51 13.37 -24.69
C VAL A 26 4.27 12.61 -25.13
N THR A 27 4.41 11.30 -25.33
CA THR A 27 3.30 10.38 -25.64
C THR A 27 2.84 9.67 -24.37
N GLN A 28 1.61 9.96 -23.94
CA GLN A 28 0.89 9.17 -22.94
C GLN A 28 -0.40 8.67 -23.61
N GLY A 29 -0.57 7.35 -23.74
CA GLY A 29 -1.79 6.75 -24.28
C GLY A 29 -2.18 7.14 -25.72
N GLY A 30 -1.21 7.47 -26.58
CA GLY A 30 -1.45 7.70 -28.02
C GLY A 30 -1.93 9.10 -28.42
N LYS A 31 -2.08 10.06 -27.51
CA LYS A 31 -2.37 11.47 -27.84
C LYS A 31 -1.14 12.35 -27.64
N LYS A 32 -0.76 13.12 -28.68
CA LYS A 32 0.31 14.13 -28.64
C LYS A 32 -0.29 15.46 -28.16
N ILE A 33 0.26 16.05 -27.11
CA ILE A 33 -0.17 17.35 -26.59
C ILE A 33 1.00 18.33 -26.76
N ALA A 34 0.81 19.37 -27.58
CA ALA A 34 1.72 20.51 -27.68
C ALA A 34 1.24 21.59 -26.70
N ILE A 35 1.99 21.83 -25.63
CA ILE A 35 1.77 22.95 -24.70
C ILE A 35 2.69 24.07 -25.20
N GLU A 36 2.35 25.37 -25.28
CA GLU A 36 3.31 26.46 -25.59
C GLU A 36 3.50 27.45 -24.43
N ALA A 37 4.75 27.91 -24.24
CA ALA A 37 5.30 28.98 -23.39
C ALA A 37 4.89 29.19 -21.90
N ILE A 38 3.84 28.55 -21.36
CA ILE A 38 3.69 28.25 -19.92
C ILE A 38 4.44 26.93 -19.57
N LYS A 39 5.01 26.31 -20.62
CA LYS A 39 5.77 25.07 -20.64
C LYS A 39 6.88 24.98 -19.59
N GLY A 40 7.62 26.03 -19.26
CA GLY A 40 8.81 25.89 -18.41
C GLY A 40 8.50 25.28 -17.03
N MET A 41 7.67 25.95 -16.23
CA MET A 41 7.29 25.44 -14.91
C MET A 41 6.37 24.23 -15.00
N ALA A 42 5.38 24.22 -15.91
CA ALA A 42 4.46 23.09 -16.06
C ALA A 42 5.20 21.81 -16.48
N THR A 43 6.11 21.89 -17.47
CA THR A 43 6.95 20.76 -17.90
C THR A 43 7.94 20.36 -16.82
N ILE A 44 8.54 21.30 -16.07
CA ILE A 44 9.40 20.95 -14.93
C ILE A 44 8.60 20.22 -13.84
N VAL A 45 7.38 20.67 -13.53
CA VAL A 45 6.49 20.03 -12.56
C VAL A 45 6.10 18.63 -13.04
N LEU A 46 5.65 18.50 -14.30
CA LEU A 46 5.33 17.21 -14.93
C LEU A 46 6.52 16.25 -14.92
N VAL A 47 7.71 16.70 -15.28
CA VAL A 47 8.93 15.86 -15.25
C VAL A 47 9.28 15.46 -13.81
N LYS A 48 9.12 16.35 -12.84
CA LYS A 48 9.29 16.05 -11.41
C LYS A 48 8.27 15.05 -10.89
N GLU A 49 7.02 15.13 -11.34
CA GLU A 49 5.97 14.18 -10.97
C GLU A 49 6.19 12.81 -11.61
N VAL A 50 6.50 12.77 -12.90
CA VAL A 50 6.83 11.53 -13.62
C VAL A 50 8.07 10.85 -13.03
N SER A 51 9.11 11.61 -12.65
CA SER A 51 10.28 11.03 -11.97
C SER A 51 9.96 10.54 -10.56
N LYS A 52 9.12 11.25 -9.80
CA LYS A 52 8.61 10.77 -8.49
C LYS A 52 7.82 9.48 -8.63
N ASP A 53 6.97 9.36 -9.65
CA ASP A 53 6.18 8.14 -9.83
C ASP A 53 7.02 6.97 -10.36
N LYS A 54 8.02 7.21 -11.22
CA LYS A 54 9.01 6.19 -11.58
C LYS A 54 9.78 5.68 -10.36
N THR A 55 10.26 6.58 -9.51
CA THR A 55 11.02 6.19 -8.30
C THR A 55 10.14 5.44 -7.29
N LYS A 56 8.86 5.79 -7.14
CA LYS A 56 7.90 5.00 -6.35
C LYS A 56 7.68 3.62 -6.93
N GLN A 57 7.48 3.51 -8.25
CA GLN A 57 7.27 2.22 -8.92
C GLN A 57 8.50 1.31 -8.76
N GLU A 58 9.71 1.86 -8.95
CA GLU A 58 10.97 1.16 -8.72
C GLU A 58 11.10 0.65 -7.29
N ARG A 59 10.61 1.41 -6.30
CA ARG A 59 10.57 0.95 -4.90
C ARG A 59 9.59 -0.19 -4.69
N CYS A 60 8.39 -0.12 -5.27
CA CYS A 60 7.39 -1.19 -5.18
C CYS A 60 7.89 -2.49 -5.83
N ASN A 61 8.62 -2.39 -6.94
CA ASN A 61 9.19 -3.54 -7.65
C ASN A 61 10.29 -4.28 -6.85
N LYS A 62 10.79 -3.72 -5.75
CA LYS A 62 11.70 -4.41 -4.81
C LYS A 62 10.96 -5.28 -3.79
N CYS A 63 9.64 -5.18 -3.72
CA CYS A 63 8.83 -5.98 -2.82
C CYS A 63 8.39 -7.28 -3.48
N GLU A 64 8.92 -8.41 -3.01
CA GLU A 64 8.61 -9.72 -3.59
C GLU A 64 7.10 -10.04 -3.55
N PRO A 65 6.38 -9.87 -2.42
CA PRO A 65 4.92 -9.98 -2.37
C PRO A 65 4.18 -9.13 -3.39
N TYR A 66 4.68 -7.96 -3.77
CA TYR A 66 4.06 -7.11 -4.78
C TYR A 66 4.23 -7.69 -6.19
N THR A 67 5.42 -8.21 -6.48
CA THR A 67 5.75 -8.76 -7.82
C THR A 67 5.20 -10.17 -8.07
N LEU A 68 5.05 -10.96 -7.01
CA LEU A 68 4.67 -12.38 -7.09
C LEU A 68 3.23 -12.64 -6.66
N GLY A 69 2.66 -11.70 -5.90
CA GLY A 69 1.28 -11.78 -5.47
C GLY A 69 0.32 -11.16 -6.47
N ASN A 70 -0.96 -11.32 -6.18
CA ASN A 70 -2.02 -10.72 -6.96
C ASN A 70 -3.18 -10.36 -6.05
N LYS A 71 -3.93 -9.34 -6.46
CA LYS A 71 -5.23 -9.07 -5.85
C LYS A 71 -6.20 -10.19 -6.19
N HIS A 72 -7.06 -10.55 -5.26
CA HIS A 72 -8.16 -11.49 -5.54
C HIS A 72 -9.44 -11.10 -4.81
N LEU A 73 -10.57 -11.51 -5.38
CA LEU A 73 -11.88 -11.31 -4.79
C LEU A 73 -12.25 -12.56 -3.97
N ILE A 74 -12.58 -12.36 -2.70
CA ILE A 74 -13.01 -13.42 -1.80
C ILE A 74 -14.32 -13.04 -1.11
N LYS A 75 -15.08 -14.05 -0.70
CA LYS A 75 -16.35 -13.91 0.02
C LYS A 75 -16.10 -14.17 1.50
N ARG A 76 -16.27 -13.18 2.36
CA ARG A 76 -16.12 -13.31 3.82
C ARG A 76 -17.41 -12.94 4.52
N SER A 77 -17.65 -13.54 5.69
CA SER A 77 -18.63 -12.98 6.63
C SER A 77 -17.91 -11.99 7.54
N MET A 78 -18.24 -10.71 7.40
CA MET A 78 -17.57 -9.64 8.14
C MET A 78 -18.13 -9.43 9.56
N GLY A 79 -19.29 -10.03 9.86
CA GLY A 79 -20.02 -9.72 11.08
C GLY A 79 -20.55 -8.30 11.04
N ALA A 80 -20.10 -7.46 11.97
CA ALA A 80 -20.51 -6.05 11.99
C ALA A 80 -19.83 -5.24 10.89
N GLU A 81 -20.52 -4.20 10.42
CA GLU A 81 -20.03 -3.30 9.37
C GLU A 81 -18.67 -2.66 9.71
N ILE A 82 -18.43 -2.36 10.98
CA ILE A 82 -17.19 -1.75 11.45
C ILE A 82 -15.95 -2.59 11.14
N ASN A 83 -16.08 -3.93 11.07
CA ASN A 83 -14.96 -4.81 10.71
C ASN A 83 -14.54 -4.60 9.27
N THR A 84 -15.53 -4.44 8.38
CA THR A 84 -15.31 -4.08 6.97
C THR A 84 -14.60 -2.74 6.89
N VAL A 85 -15.15 -1.69 7.54
CA VAL A 85 -14.57 -0.35 7.54
C VAL A 85 -13.12 -0.36 8.05
N TYR A 86 -12.87 -1.09 9.15
CA TYR A 86 -11.54 -1.21 9.74
C TYR A 86 -10.56 -1.91 8.80
N GLN A 87 -10.96 -3.03 8.20
CA GLN A 87 -10.12 -3.75 7.24
C GLN A 87 -9.68 -2.85 6.09
N TYR A 88 -10.59 -2.07 5.50
CA TYR A 88 -10.23 -1.18 4.39
C TYR A 88 -9.40 0.02 4.81
N LYS A 89 -9.59 0.55 6.02
CA LYS A 89 -8.71 1.58 6.55
C LYS A 89 -7.27 1.06 6.55
N ILE A 90 -7.04 -0.11 7.13
CA ILE A 90 -5.70 -0.71 7.24
C ILE A 90 -5.16 -1.12 5.86
N ALA A 91 -5.96 -1.84 5.08
CA ALA A 91 -5.55 -2.34 3.76
C ALA A 91 -5.13 -1.21 2.83
N ASN A 92 -5.81 -0.05 2.88
CA ASN A 92 -5.53 1.10 2.01
C ASN A 92 -4.61 2.18 2.62
N LEU A 93 -4.15 2.03 3.88
CA LEU A 93 -3.42 3.11 4.58
C LEU A 93 -2.11 3.51 3.89
N SER A 94 -1.33 2.54 3.42
CA SER A 94 -0.07 2.75 2.68
C SER A 94 0.01 1.85 1.44
N SER A 95 -1.13 1.64 0.77
CA SER A 95 -1.25 0.61 -0.27
C SER A 95 -0.76 1.03 -1.64
N TYR A 96 -0.39 2.30 -1.85
CA TYR A 96 -0.04 2.80 -3.17
C TYR A 96 0.97 1.88 -3.89
N PRO A 97 0.74 1.54 -5.17
CA PRO A 97 -0.33 2.00 -6.06
C PRO A 97 -1.61 1.17 -6.00
N LEU A 98 -1.72 0.22 -5.06
CA LEU A 98 -2.88 -0.64 -4.90
C LEU A 98 -4.05 0.11 -4.24
N THR A 99 -5.26 -0.39 -4.49
CA THR A 99 -6.49 -0.01 -3.79
C THR A 99 -7.33 -1.27 -3.62
N PHE A 100 -7.85 -1.47 -2.41
CA PHE A 100 -8.70 -2.58 -2.02
C PHE A 100 -10.14 -2.09 -1.80
N LYS A 101 -11.11 -2.88 -2.25
CA LYS A 101 -12.54 -2.53 -2.22
C LYS A 101 -13.40 -3.62 -1.59
N SER A 102 -14.50 -3.21 -0.96
CA SER A 102 -15.65 -4.07 -0.64
C SER A 102 -16.77 -3.83 -1.61
N TYR A 103 -17.62 -4.85 -1.74
CA TYR A 103 -18.85 -4.78 -2.49
C TYR A 103 -20.04 -4.93 -1.54
N THR A 104 -21.23 -4.63 -2.05
CA THR A 104 -22.47 -4.70 -1.29
C THR A 104 -22.63 -6.09 -0.63
N PRO A 105 -22.81 -6.15 0.70
CA PRO A 105 -23.10 -7.41 1.38
C PRO A 105 -24.42 -8.01 0.89
N TYR A 106 -24.50 -9.33 0.85
CA TYR A 106 -25.72 -10.05 0.50
C TYR A 106 -25.91 -11.28 1.40
N ILE A 107 -27.16 -11.70 1.57
CA ILE A 107 -27.47 -12.97 2.22
C ILE A 107 -27.47 -14.06 1.13
N ALA A 108 -26.53 -14.99 1.20
CA ALA A 108 -26.55 -16.14 0.30
C ALA A 108 -27.70 -17.09 0.69
N GLU A 109 -28.24 -17.81 -0.30
CA GLU A 109 -29.28 -18.80 -0.07
C GLU A 109 -28.83 -19.83 0.99
N GLY A 110 -29.70 -20.09 1.98
CA GLY A 110 -29.41 -20.99 3.10
C GLY A 110 -28.58 -20.38 4.23
N ASN A 111 -28.07 -19.15 4.10
CA ASN A 111 -27.30 -18.48 5.15
C ASN A 111 -28.15 -17.52 5.98
N LYS A 112 -27.85 -17.43 7.28
CA LYS A 112 -28.43 -16.43 8.20
C LYS A 112 -27.60 -15.15 8.30
N LYS A 113 -26.34 -15.19 7.87
CA LYS A 113 -25.38 -14.09 7.98
C LYS A 113 -25.04 -13.53 6.62
N ALA A 114 -24.83 -12.22 6.57
CA ALA A 114 -24.36 -11.55 5.38
C ALA A 114 -22.95 -12.02 5.01
N THR A 115 -22.77 -12.13 3.70
CA THR A 115 -21.50 -12.37 3.03
C THR A 115 -21.16 -11.11 2.25
N THR A 116 -19.93 -10.64 2.42
CA THR A 116 -19.39 -9.48 1.74
C THR A 116 -18.30 -9.95 0.77
N PRO A 117 -18.43 -9.70 -0.54
CA PRO A 117 -17.30 -9.80 -1.45
C PRO A 117 -16.29 -8.70 -1.12
N ILE A 118 -15.03 -9.07 -0.97
CA ILE A 118 -13.94 -8.17 -0.60
C ILE A 118 -12.69 -8.49 -1.41
N GLU A 119 -11.95 -7.45 -1.81
CA GLU A 119 -10.63 -7.60 -2.39
C GLU A 119 -9.57 -7.76 -1.29
N GLU A 120 -8.78 -8.82 -1.37
CA GLU A 120 -7.62 -9.10 -0.52
C GLU A 120 -6.35 -9.26 -1.39
N TRP A 121 -5.17 -9.31 -0.78
CA TRP A 121 -3.91 -9.64 -1.45
C TRP A 121 -3.57 -11.13 -1.26
N ASN A 122 -3.32 -11.84 -2.36
CA ASN A 122 -2.87 -13.23 -2.32
C ASN A 122 -1.40 -13.32 -2.70
N VAL A 123 -0.61 -14.05 -1.90
CA VAL A 123 0.76 -14.44 -2.25
C VAL A 123 1.06 -15.79 -1.59
N GLY A 124 1.72 -16.70 -2.33
CA GLY A 124 2.01 -18.05 -1.82
C GLY A 124 0.77 -18.83 -1.38
N ALA A 125 -0.33 -18.69 -2.13
CA ALA A 125 -1.65 -19.29 -1.83
C ALA A 125 -2.25 -18.88 -0.47
N THR A 126 -1.77 -17.80 0.14
CA THR A 126 -2.29 -17.25 1.39
C THR A 126 -2.80 -15.83 1.17
N SER A 127 -3.96 -15.55 1.76
CA SER A 127 -4.58 -14.24 1.73
C SER A 127 -4.12 -13.36 2.87
N PHE A 128 -4.06 -12.06 2.59
CA PHE A 128 -3.78 -10.97 3.50
C PHE A 128 -4.76 -9.84 3.19
N ASP A 129 -5.26 -9.14 4.20
CA ASP A 129 -6.20 -8.04 4.00
C ASP A 129 -5.68 -6.94 3.07
N GLY A 130 -4.36 -6.70 3.08
CA GLY A 130 -3.72 -5.79 2.15
C GLY A 130 -2.22 -5.97 2.01
N LEU A 131 -1.64 -5.16 1.14
CA LEU A 131 -0.20 -5.02 0.93
C LEU A 131 0.15 -3.54 0.88
N TRP A 132 1.21 -3.15 1.60
CA TRP A 132 1.86 -1.85 1.52
C TRP A 132 3.17 -2.00 0.73
N PRO A 133 3.16 -1.77 -0.60
CA PRO A 133 4.27 -2.16 -1.48
C PRO A 133 5.56 -1.38 -1.24
N MET A 134 5.45 -0.12 -0.83
CA MET A 134 6.62 0.74 -0.59
C MET A 134 7.44 0.29 0.62
N GLU A 135 6.79 -0.21 1.66
CA GLU A 135 7.42 -0.74 2.89
C GLU A 135 7.61 -2.26 2.85
N CYS A 136 7.03 -2.92 1.84
CA CYS A 136 6.90 -4.35 1.68
C CYS A 136 6.27 -5.05 2.91
N ILE A 137 5.15 -4.52 3.38
CA ILE A 137 4.42 -5.03 4.54
C ILE A 137 3.10 -5.63 4.07
N LEU A 138 2.90 -6.92 4.28
CA LEU A 138 1.57 -7.53 4.26
C LEU A 138 0.84 -7.21 5.56
N VAL A 139 -0.42 -6.82 5.44
CA VAL A 139 -1.21 -6.34 6.56
C VAL A 139 -2.47 -7.15 6.77
N GLU A 140 -2.87 -7.24 8.03
CA GLU A 140 -4.11 -7.85 8.52
C GLU A 140 -4.79 -6.91 9.49
N ALA A 141 -6.11 -6.93 9.51
CA ALA A 141 -6.96 -6.09 10.32
C ALA A 141 -7.88 -6.95 11.18
N LYS A 142 -7.68 -6.90 12.50
CA LYS A 142 -8.49 -7.61 13.46
C LYS A 142 -9.44 -6.63 14.15
N GLY A 143 -10.67 -6.56 13.63
CA GLY A 143 -11.76 -5.73 14.13
C GLY A 143 -12.68 -6.48 15.10
N GLN A 144 -13.06 -5.82 16.20
CA GLN A 144 -14.02 -6.31 17.19
C GLN A 144 -13.69 -7.67 17.80
N TYR A 145 -12.42 -7.95 18.11
CA TYR A 145 -12.04 -9.20 18.74
C TYR A 145 -12.15 -9.17 20.28
N ALA A 146 -12.28 -7.98 20.89
CA ALA A 146 -12.42 -7.89 22.34
C ALA A 146 -13.79 -8.42 22.81
N GLN A 147 -14.80 -8.43 21.93
CA GLN A 147 -16.11 -9.01 22.24
C GLN A 147 -16.02 -10.50 22.64
N PHE A 148 -15.02 -11.24 22.14
CA PHE A 148 -14.83 -12.65 22.48
C PHE A 148 -14.20 -12.86 23.86
N LEU A 149 -13.72 -11.78 24.49
CA LEU A 149 -13.16 -11.78 25.84
C LEU A 149 -14.22 -11.48 26.91
N ASP A 150 -15.45 -11.13 26.52
CA ASP A 150 -16.55 -10.88 27.43
C ASP A 150 -16.85 -12.13 28.27
N SER A 151 -16.85 -11.98 29.61
CA SER A 151 -17.12 -13.06 30.57
C SER A 151 -18.53 -13.65 30.45
N LYS A 152 -19.46 -12.96 29.79
CA LYS A 152 -20.80 -13.48 29.49
C LYS A 152 -20.78 -14.52 28.37
N LYS A 153 -19.70 -14.62 27.60
CA LYS A 153 -19.57 -15.63 26.54
C LYS A 153 -18.94 -16.91 27.09
N PRO A 154 -19.36 -18.08 26.60
CA PRO A 154 -18.71 -19.34 26.97
C PRO A 154 -17.21 -19.34 26.69
N ASP A 155 -16.42 -19.86 27.64
CA ASP A 155 -14.95 -19.88 27.55
C ASP A 155 -14.43 -20.60 26.30
N PHE A 156 -15.11 -21.64 25.83
CA PHE A 156 -14.70 -22.36 24.63
C PHE A 156 -14.69 -21.46 23.38
N LEU A 157 -15.55 -20.43 23.30
CA LEU A 157 -15.56 -19.49 22.18
C LEU A 157 -14.27 -18.66 22.17
N LYS A 158 -13.90 -18.09 23.31
CA LYS A 158 -12.65 -17.34 23.49
C LYS A 158 -11.45 -18.21 23.10
N THR A 159 -11.37 -19.42 23.65
CA THR A 159 -10.27 -20.36 23.38
C THR A 159 -10.18 -20.71 21.90
N ASN A 160 -11.29 -21.06 21.26
CA ASN A 160 -11.30 -21.43 19.85
C ASN A 160 -10.93 -20.25 18.95
N VAL A 161 -11.54 -19.08 19.16
CA VAL A 161 -11.28 -17.89 18.32
C VAL A 161 -9.82 -17.46 18.38
N TYR A 162 -9.23 -17.38 19.58
CA TYR A 162 -7.84 -16.94 19.70
C TYR A 162 -6.84 -18.03 19.30
N ARG A 163 -7.15 -19.33 19.49
CA ARG A 163 -6.36 -20.41 18.90
C ARG A 163 -6.35 -20.32 17.38
N ASP A 164 -7.51 -20.09 16.77
CA ASP A 164 -7.62 -20.01 15.31
C ASP A 164 -6.89 -18.77 14.76
N LEU A 165 -6.91 -17.63 15.47
CA LEU A 165 -6.07 -16.47 15.17
C LEU A 165 -4.57 -16.80 15.22
N VAL A 166 -4.12 -17.50 16.25
CA VAL A 166 -2.70 -17.91 16.39
C VAL A 166 -2.30 -18.85 15.25
N LEU A 167 -3.18 -19.77 14.85
CA LEU A 167 -2.95 -20.66 13.71
C LEU A 167 -2.89 -19.90 12.38
N GLU A 168 -3.77 -18.92 12.18
CA GLU A 168 -3.75 -18.04 11.00
C GLU A 168 -2.44 -17.23 10.93
N ALA A 169 -2.05 -16.56 12.03
CA ALA A 169 -0.79 -15.83 12.11
C ALA A 169 0.42 -16.72 11.82
N THR A 170 0.40 -17.96 12.31
CA THR A 170 1.46 -18.94 12.06
C THR A 170 1.53 -19.33 10.58
N ARG A 171 0.39 -19.57 9.92
CA ARG A 171 0.34 -19.90 8.49
C ARG A 171 0.87 -18.75 7.64
N GLN A 172 0.41 -17.53 7.90
CA GLN A 172 0.88 -16.33 7.22
C GLN A 172 2.38 -16.09 7.44
N LYS A 173 2.87 -16.24 8.68
CA LYS A 173 4.30 -16.12 8.98
C LYS A 173 5.14 -17.13 8.19
N ARG A 174 4.68 -18.38 8.05
CA ARG A 174 5.40 -19.40 7.26
C ARG A 174 5.54 -19.01 5.80
N VAL A 175 4.50 -18.43 5.20
CA VAL A 175 4.57 -17.90 3.83
C VAL A 175 5.58 -16.76 3.75
N ILE A 176 5.56 -15.85 4.73
CA ILE A 176 6.45 -14.68 4.75
C ILE A 176 7.93 -15.02 4.90
N ILE A 177 8.28 -16.07 5.63
CA ILE A 177 9.67 -16.54 5.77
C ILE A 177 10.28 -16.91 4.41
N GLY A 178 9.46 -17.25 3.40
CA GLY A 178 9.92 -17.52 2.04
C GLY A 178 10.36 -16.29 1.24
N TYR A 179 10.09 -15.08 1.73
CA TYR A 179 10.41 -13.82 1.04
C TYR A 179 11.42 -13.01 1.86
N LYS A 180 12.48 -12.52 1.22
CA LYS A 180 13.59 -11.82 1.87
C LYS A 180 13.22 -10.43 2.36
N THR A 181 12.38 -9.71 1.61
CA THR A 181 12.04 -8.31 1.90
C THR A 181 10.69 -8.13 2.59
N ALA A 182 9.89 -9.20 2.66
CA ALA A 182 8.54 -9.13 3.15
C ALA A 182 8.47 -9.03 4.68
N LYS A 183 7.52 -8.22 5.15
CA LYS A 183 7.14 -8.10 6.55
C LYS A 183 5.66 -8.45 6.70
N LEU A 184 5.28 -8.84 7.91
CA LEU A 184 3.90 -9.08 8.30
C LEU A 184 3.57 -8.28 9.55
N THR A 185 2.50 -7.49 9.48
CA THR A 185 2.00 -6.73 10.61
C THR A 185 0.50 -6.89 10.74
N TRP A 186 0.03 -7.28 11.92
CA TRP A 186 -1.40 -7.31 12.24
C TRP A 186 -1.78 -6.05 13.02
N TYR A 187 -2.86 -5.42 12.60
CA TYR A 187 -3.44 -4.23 13.21
C TYR A 187 -4.72 -4.62 13.95
N PHE A 188 -4.79 -4.27 15.22
CA PHE A 188 -5.93 -4.54 16.08
C PHE A 188 -6.69 -3.25 16.36
N TYR A 189 -8.01 -3.32 16.20
CA TYR A 189 -8.90 -2.21 16.53
C TYR A 189 -9.00 -1.99 18.05
N GLU A 190 -8.81 -3.03 18.86
CA GLU A 190 -8.87 -2.99 20.32
C GLU A 190 -7.57 -3.50 20.96
N ASP A 191 -6.97 -2.71 21.86
CA ASP A 191 -5.71 -3.11 22.52
C ASP A 191 -5.88 -4.34 23.43
N MET A 192 -7.05 -4.50 24.05
CA MET A 192 -7.33 -5.70 24.86
C MET A 192 -7.26 -6.99 24.01
N ALA A 193 -7.81 -6.97 22.80
CA ALA A 193 -7.74 -8.10 21.89
C ALA A 193 -6.31 -8.38 21.44
N ARG A 194 -5.55 -7.33 21.13
CA ARG A 194 -4.13 -7.42 20.80
C ARG A 194 -3.32 -8.06 21.92
N ASN A 195 -3.48 -7.56 23.15
CA ASN A 195 -2.73 -8.03 24.30
C ASN A 195 -3.04 -9.51 24.58
N TYR A 196 -4.31 -9.89 24.51
CA TYR A 196 -4.70 -11.30 24.67
C TYR A 196 -4.10 -12.17 23.55
N PHE A 197 -4.15 -11.73 22.29
CA PHE A 197 -3.51 -12.44 21.18
C PHE A 197 -1.99 -12.63 21.39
N ILE A 198 -1.28 -11.58 21.82
CA ILE A 198 0.16 -11.65 22.09
C ILE A 198 0.45 -12.66 23.21
N LEU A 199 -0.35 -12.66 24.28
CA LEU A 199 -0.22 -13.62 25.38
C LEU A 199 -0.44 -15.06 24.91
N GLN A 200 -1.41 -15.30 24.03
CA GLN A 200 -1.69 -16.65 23.51
C GLN A 200 -0.66 -17.12 22.47
N GLY A 201 -0.19 -16.22 21.62
CA GLY A 201 0.74 -16.54 20.53
C GLY A 201 2.22 -16.44 20.91
N GLY A 202 2.58 -15.75 21.98
CA GLY A 202 3.97 -15.46 22.31
C GLY A 202 4.64 -14.50 21.32
N GLY A 203 3.88 -13.54 20.77
CA GLY A 203 4.43 -12.52 19.86
C GLY A 203 4.91 -13.05 18.51
N ILE A 204 4.21 -14.04 17.94
CA ILE A 204 4.56 -14.70 16.64
C ILE A 204 4.82 -13.67 15.54
N ILE A 205 4.08 -12.57 15.53
CA ILE A 205 4.09 -11.54 14.50
C ILE A 205 4.02 -10.15 15.12
N THR A 206 4.54 -9.15 14.39
CA THR A 206 4.37 -7.75 14.78
C THR A 206 2.88 -7.42 14.85
N SER A 207 2.46 -6.94 16.02
CA SER A 207 1.05 -6.63 16.30
C SER A 207 0.93 -5.22 16.84
N ILE A 208 0.10 -4.38 16.22
CA ILE A 208 -0.05 -2.95 16.53
C ILE A 208 -1.50 -2.66 16.90
N PHE A 209 -1.72 -1.91 17.98
CA PHE A 209 -3.03 -1.33 18.28
C PHE A 209 -3.19 -0.05 17.48
N MET A 210 -4.23 0.02 16.66
CA MET A 210 -4.54 1.17 15.82
C MET A 210 -6.06 1.28 15.68
N PRO A 211 -6.74 2.15 16.46
CA PRO A 211 -8.17 2.34 16.35
C PRO A 211 -8.54 3.09 15.04
N LEU A 212 -9.84 3.10 14.73
CA LEU A 212 -10.41 3.92 13.64
C LEU A 212 -10.24 5.41 13.90
#